data_AF-A0A2E9ZJ07-F1
#
_entry.id   AF-A0A2E9ZJ07-F1
#
_cell.length_a   1.000
_cell.length_b   1.000
_cell.length_c   1.000
_cell.angle_alpha   90.00
_cell.angle_beta   90.00
_cell.angle_gamma   90.00
#
_symmetry.space_group_name_H-M   'P 1'
#
loop_
_entity.id
_entity.type
_entity.pdbx_description
1 polymer ?
#
loop_
_entity_poly.entity_id
_entity_poly.type
_entity_poly.pdbx_seq_one_letter_code
_entity_poly.pdbx_strand_id
1 'polypeptide(L)'
;MRAFFNIFKHLTGFALLVTLPGPGFAQAKLMQDSWLLLETAHFTVLSQRSARQTARFADELETWRQIAAYVIQDKSSFPSASIPNYVYLFDTVENFQFFSQADEKAFFHPSPRSNFMALVAGDEKSTEDAYHHYVHFLVRNFSDLRLPRWYEEGLAGYLARMQIKWGQAQSERFSAHENELLVPLSETLSMDRLLYRDEALASPRVVQIANLKSQALLYFLEHAYEEEGFVDRRDNLQSYLKLLLEGRNARFAFDQAFDVTTAQLDVELNDYLLSSSRSRGTIMHGELIENPQYRVSQIEGGQLAIMLAELALNSGRPDNAQLFFQTAMDLDSSIARSYSGLGDALRFQESPPADQIIAAYFEQAIALGPNQADILMDYGEYWESELNDCDKDWSVNQTADIVAGIRLHFEKAIAMAAENPEANLAMGELYLLAGENWINGRDYQRKAFALLPADSFIMEQAIKYAIAADEYGEAERLINEMAQPIHFWREPSYVSDLRVSLMKKRRGEVYDACASN
;
A
#
# COMPACT_ATOMS: atom_id res chain seq x y z
N MET A 1 10.24 29.17 -1.56
CA MET A 1 10.76 30.10 -0.52
C MET A 1 12.26 30.24 -0.70
N ARG A 2 12.71 31.42 -1.16
CA ARG A 2 14.13 31.73 -1.43
C ARG A 2 14.86 32.15 -0.14
N ALA A 3 16.17 31.89 -0.16
CA ALA A 3 17.25 32.51 0.62
C ALA A 3 17.43 32.03 2.07
N PHE A 4 18.54 31.33 2.33
CA PHE A 4 19.56 31.76 3.31
C PHE A 4 20.89 31.06 2.99
N PHE A 5 21.90 31.86 2.64
CA PHE A 5 23.31 31.46 2.54
C PHE A 5 24.10 32.30 3.55
N ASN A 6 25.33 31.84 3.88
CA ASN A 6 26.43 32.46 4.65
C ASN A 6 26.41 32.23 6.18
N ILE A 7 27.49 31.82 6.88
CA ILE A 7 28.96 31.82 6.68
C ILE A 7 29.58 30.76 7.63
N PHE A 8 30.66 30.06 7.23
CA PHE A 8 31.85 29.86 8.07
C PHE A 8 33.09 29.57 7.22
N LYS A 9 34.21 30.22 7.58
CA LYS A 9 35.49 30.27 6.88
C LYS A 9 36.54 29.35 7.56
N HIS A 10 37.39 28.77 6.72
CA HIS A 10 38.77 28.30 6.95
C HIS A 10 39.04 27.12 7.92
N LEU A 11 39.17 25.94 7.33
CA LEU A 11 40.17 24.93 7.70
C LEU A 11 40.68 24.28 6.41
N THR A 12 41.93 24.58 6.05
CA THR A 12 42.69 23.89 5.01
C THR A 12 43.02 22.48 5.50
N GLY A 13 42.15 21.53 5.18
CA GLY A 13 42.41 20.10 5.22
C GLY A 13 42.37 19.57 3.78
N PHE A 14 43.34 18.73 3.43
CA PHE A 14 43.40 18.03 2.14
C PHE A 14 42.15 17.15 2.02
N ALA A 15 41.10 17.66 1.39
CA ALA A 15 39.89 16.91 1.13
C ALA A 15 40.21 15.90 0.02
N LEU A 16 40.37 14.64 0.39
CA LEU A 16 40.14 13.55 -0.54
C LEU A 16 38.68 13.73 -1.00
N LEU A 17 38.47 14.21 -2.23
CA LEU A 17 37.17 14.12 -2.87
C LEU A 17 36.91 12.62 -3.06
N VAL A 18 36.26 12.00 -2.08
CA VAL A 18 35.52 10.77 -2.31
C VAL A 18 34.34 11.22 -3.15
N THR A 19 34.47 11.09 -4.48
CA THR A 19 33.33 11.22 -5.37
C THR A 19 32.38 10.10 -5.01
N LEU A 20 31.32 10.42 -4.27
CA LEU A 20 30.20 9.50 -4.10
C LEU A 20 29.73 9.12 -5.51
N PRO A 21 29.61 7.82 -5.83
CA PRO A 21 29.16 7.40 -7.16
C PRO A 21 27.80 8.02 -7.45
N GLY A 22 27.67 8.72 -8.58
CA GLY A 22 26.41 9.31 -9.01
C GLY A 22 25.34 8.23 -9.31
N PRO A 23 24.06 8.61 -9.41
CA PRO A 23 22.94 7.68 -9.58
C PRO A 23 23.09 6.76 -10.79
N GLY A 24 23.70 7.23 -11.89
CA GLY A 24 23.99 6.38 -13.06
C GLY A 24 24.99 5.24 -12.80
N PHE A 25 25.92 5.41 -11.85
CA PHE A 25 26.83 4.31 -11.45
C PHE A 25 26.10 3.25 -10.62
N ALA A 26 25.23 3.68 -9.70
CA ALA A 26 24.41 2.76 -8.90
C ALA A 26 23.42 1.98 -9.78
N GLN A 27 22.80 2.64 -10.76
CA GLN A 27 21.94 2.01 -11.76
C GLN A 27 22.70 0.98 -12.60
N ALA A 28 23.88 1.33 -13.14
CA ALA A 28 24.69 0.41 -13.92
C ALA A 28 25.14 -0.82 -13.11
N LYS A 29 25.44 -0.64 -11.81
CA LYS A 29 25.74 -1.75 -10.89
C LYS A 29 24.53 -2.67 -10.72
N LEU A 30 23.35 -2.13 -10.42
CA LEU A 30 22.12 -2.91 -10.25
C LEU A 30 21.76 -3.74 -11.49
N MET A 31 22.03 -3.21 -12.69
CA MET A 31 21.84 -3.93 -13.97
C MET A 31 22.89 -5.03 -14.23
N GLN A 32 24.06 -4.95 -13.60
CA GLN A 32 25.14 -5.95 -13.72
C GLN A 32 25.07 -7.02 -12.63
N ASP A 33 24.39 -6.74 -11.53
CA ASP A 33 24.13 -7.72 -10.47
C ASP A 33 23.33 -8.92 -11.01
N SER A 34 23.53 -10.09 -10.41
CA SER A 34 22.78 -11.30 -10.78
C SER A 34 21.37 -11.26 -10.21
N TRP A 35 20.37 -11.24 -11.07
CA TRP A 35 18.96 -11.31 -10.68
C TRP A 35 18.32 -12.64 -11.08
N LEU A 36 17.52 -13.18 -10.17
CA LEU A 36 16.68 -14.35 -10.38
C LEU A 36 15.21 -13.96 -10.34
N LEU A 37 14.43 -14.64 -11.17
CA LEU A 37 12.97 -14.58 -11.22
C LEU A 37 12.41 -15.92 -10.76
N LEU A 38 11.42 -15.87 -9.88
CA LEU A 38 10.68 -17.03 -9.38
C LEU A 38 9.20 -16.67 -9.30
N GLU A 39 8.35 -17.50 -9.91
CA GLU A 39 6.90 -17.34 -9.86
C GLU A 39 6.28 -18.39 -8.94
N THR A 40 5.35 -17.95 -8.09
CA THR A 40 4.53 -18.79 -7.22
C THR A 40 3.04 -18.64 -7.59
N ALA A 41 2.14 -19.18 -6.77
CA ALA A 41 0.71 -18.99 -6.98
C ALA A 41 0.27 -17.53 -6.80
N HIS A 42 0.91 -16.79 -5.89
CA HIS A 42 0.49 -15.44 -5.53
C HIS A 42 1.55 -14.35 -5.78
N PHE A 43 2.82 -14.72 -6.05
CA PHE A 43 3.94 -13.79 -6.11
C PHE A 43 4.85 -14.01 -7.30
N THR A 44 5.42 -12.91 -7.79
CA THR A 44 6.57 -12.90 -8.69
C THR A 44 7.76 -12.30 -7.94
N VAL A 45 8.73 -13.15 -7.59
CA VAL A 45 9.89 -12.78 -6.79
C VAL A 45 11.08 -12.48 -7.70
N LEU A 46 11.59 -11.25 -7.63
CA LEU A 46 12.86 -10.82 -8.19
C LEU A 46 13.91 -10.78 -7.08
N SER A 47 15.00 -11.51 -7.23
CA SER A 47 15.93 -11.73 -6.13
C SER A 47 17.38 -11.62 -6.56
N GLN A 48 18.16 -10.91 -5.75
CA GLN A 48 19.63 -10.89 -5.86
C GLN A 48 20.30 -12.06 -5.11
N ARG A 49 19.51 -12.97 -4.53
CA ARG A 49 20.00 -14.09 -3.72
C ARG A 49 20.17 -15.36 -4.56
N SER A 50 20.80 -16.38 -3.97
CA SER A 50 20.94 -17.67 -4.66
C SER A 50 19.59 -18.35 -4.87
N ALA A 51 19.47 -19.18 -5.91
CA ALA A 51 18.22 -19.88 -6.24
C ALA A 51 17.62 -20.65 -5.05
N ARG A 52 18.46 -21.25 -4.20
CA ARG A 52 18.03 -21.93 -2.98
C ARG A 52 17.42 -20.97 -1.95
N GLN A 53 18.02 -19.80 -1.76
CA GLN A 53 17.51 -18.79 -0.83
C GLN A 53 16.23 -18.15 -1.35
N THR A 54 16.16 -17.86 -2.66
CA THR A 54 14.95 -17.34 -3.31
C THR A 54 13.79 -18.32 -3.19
N ALA A 55 14.01 -19.61 -3.49
CA ALA A 55 12.98 -20.64 -3.36
C ALA A 55 12.52 -20.83 -1.91
N ARG A 56 13.45 -20.79 -0.95
CA ARG A 56 13.10 -20.88 0.48
C ARG A 56 12.26 -19.68 0.93
N PHE A 57 12.66 -18.46 0.55
CA PHE A 57 11.89 -17.27 0.89
C PHE A 57 10.48 -17.32 0.28
N ALA A 58 10.35 -17.71 -0.99
CA ALA A 58 9.07 -17.85 -1.65
C ALA A 58 8.16 -18.90 -0.96
N ASP A 59 8.73 -20.03 -0.53
CA ASP A 59 8.03 -21.07 0.23
C ASP A 59 7.54 -20.57 1.60
N GLU A 60 8.40 -19.86 2.33
CA GLU A 60 8.07 -19.25 3.62
C GLU A 60 6.97 -18.17 3.46
N LEU A 61 7.03 -17.34 2.41
CA LEU A 61 6.03 -16.30 2.12
C LEU A 61 4.67 -16.88 1.73
N GLU A 62 4.62 -17.91 0.88
CA GLU A 62 3.38 -18.60 0.52
C GLU A 62 2.74 -19.29 1.73
N THR A 63 3.54 -19.95 2.57
CA THR A 63 3.07 -20.56 3.80
C THR A 63 2.58 -19.50 4.80
N TRP A 64 3.30 -18.39 4.94
CA TRP A 64 2.88 -17.24 5.75
C TRP A 64 1.53 -16.71 5.28
N ARG A 65 1.33 -16.56 3.96
CA ARG A 65 0.06 -16.09 3.39
C ARG A 65 -1.10 -17.04 3.67
N GLN A 66 -0.88 -18.35 3.63
CA GLN A 66 -1.92 -19.34 3.98
C GLN A 66 -2.38 -19.18 5.44
N ILE A 67 -1.45 -18.98 6.38
CA ILE A 67 -1.79 -18.78 7.79
C ILE A 67 -2.46 -17.42 8.00
N ALA A 68 -1.96 -16.36 7.36
CA ALA A 68 -2.58 -15.05 7.40
C ALA A 68 -4.03 -15.09 6.89
N ALA A 69 -4.31 -15.85 5.82
CA ALA A 69 -5.67 -16.08 5.34
C ALA A 69 -6.56 -16.69 6.42
N TYR A 70 -6.11 -17.77 7.06
CA TYR A 70 -6.88 -18.43 8.12
C TYR A 70 -7.23 -17.48 9.27
N VAL A 71 -6.31 -16.59 9.66
CA VAL A 71 -6.53 -15.62 10.74
C VAL A 71 -7.46 -14.48 10.31
N ILE A 72 -7.26 -13.93 9.11
CA ILE A 72 -7.98 -12.73 8.63
C ILE A 72 -9.39 -13.07 8.11
N GLN A 73 -9.56 -14.22 7.45
CA GLN A 73 -10.79 -14.62 6.75
C GLN A 73 -11.63 -15.66 7.51
N ASP A 74 -11.56 -15.66 8.85
CA ASP A 74 -12.22 -16.64 9.74
C ASP A 74 -12.15 -18.07 9.18
N LYS A 75 -10.92 -18.58 9.08
CA LYS A 75 -10.62 -19.98 8.69
C LYS A 75 -10.86 -20.32 7.22
N SER A 76 -10.94 -19.32 6.35
CA SER A 76 -11.03 -19.52 4.90
C SER A 76 -9.79 -18.99 4.15
N SER A 77 -9.66 -19.37 2.88
CA SER A 77 -8.56 -18.90 2.02
C SER A 77 -8.91 -17.53 1.43
N PHE A 78 -7.89 -16.69 1.21
CA PHE A 78 -8.08 -15.50 0.37
C PHE A 78 -8.54 -15.90 -1.04
N PRO A 79 -9.38 -15.09 -1.69
CA PRO A 79 -9.63 -15.25 -3.12
C PRO A 79 -8.33 -15.06 -3.91
N SER A 80 -8.36 -15.46 -5.18
CA SER A 80 -7.27 -15.17 -6.11
C SER A 80 -7.01 -13.67 -6.16
N ALA A 81 -5.74 -13.28 -6.18
CA ALA A 81 -5.39 -11.87 -6.26
C ALA A 81 -5.90 -11.27 -7.59
N SER A 82 -6.56 -10.12 -7.49
CA SER A 82 -7.06 -9.36 -8.65
C SER A 82 -5.93 -8.74 -9.48
N ILE A 83 -4.73 -8.63 -8.89
CA ILE A 83 -3.54 -8.01 -9.47
C ILE A 83 -2.26 -8.79 -9.07
N PRO A 84 -1.18 -8.70 -9.87
CA PRO A 84 0.11 -9.30 -9.53
C PRO A 84 0.73 -8.73 -8.24
N ASN A 85 1.47 -9.57 -7.51
CA ASN A 85 2.30 -9.14 -6.39
C ASN A 85 3.78 -9.36 -6.73
N TYR A 86 4.50 -8.28 -6.98
CA TYR A 86 5.94 -8.32 -7.20
C TYR A 86 6.69 -8.18 -5.88
N VAL A 87 7.69 -9.04 -5.67
CA VAL A 87 8.54 -9.01 -4.47
C VAL A 87 10.00 -8.87 -4.88
N TYR A 88 10.65 -7.80 -4.44
CA TYR A 88 12.04 -7.50 -4.72
C TYR A 88 12.90 -7.78 -3.48
N LEU A 89 13.66 -8.87 -3.56
CA LEU A 89 14.53 -9.35 -2.48
C LEU A 89 15.97 -8.92 -2.74
N PHE A 90 16.36 -7.79 -2.15
CA PHE A 90 17.68 -7.18 -2.30
C PHE A 90 18.74 -7.88 -1.45
N ASP A 91 19.97 -7.89 -1.95
CA ASP A 91 21.10 -8.48 -1.22
C ASP A 91 21.63 -7.56 -0.11
N THR A 92 21.57 -6.25 -0.34
CA THR A 92 22.13 -5.25 0.57
C THR A 92 21.21 -4.04 0.74
N VAL A 93 21.37 -3.33 1.86
CA VAL A 93 20.64 -2.10 2.17
C VAL A 93 20.94 -1.02 1.12
N GLU A 94 22.18 -0.93 0.63
CA GLU A 94 22.56 0.09 -0.37
C GLU A 94 21.83 -0.10 -1.69
N ASN A 95 21.65 -1.36 -2.14
CA ASN A 95 20.89 -1.65 -3.36
C ASN A 95 19.39 -1.32 -3.16
N PHE A 96 18.83 -1.63 -2.00
CA PHE A 96 17.45 -1.29 -1.64
C PHE A 96 17.22 0.23 -1.56
N GLN A 97 18.14 0.98 -0.97
CA GLN A 97 18.05 2.45 -0.80
C GLN A 97 17.98 3.22 -2.13
N PHE A 98 18.35 2.59 -3.24
CA PHE A 98 18.14 3.16 -4.58
C PHE A 98 16.64 3.34 -4.91
N PHE A 99 15.77 2.54 -4.30
CA PHE A 99 14.32 2.53 -4.56
C PHE A 99 13.51 3.12 -3.41
N SER A 100 13.96 2.95 -2.17
CA SER A 100 13.29 3.47 -0.98
C SER A 100 13.24 4.99 -0.96
N GLN A 101 12.16 5.60 -0.46
CA GLN A 101 12.21 6.97 0.06
C GLN A 101 12.69 6.94 1.52
N ALA A 102 13.31 8.02 1.99
CA ALA A 102 13.79 8.15 3.37
C ALA A 102 14.70 6.99 3.86
N ASP A 103 14.75 6.78 5.18
CA ASP A 103 15.52 5.73 5.85
C ASP A 103 14.69 4.46 6.10
N GLU A 104 13.70 4.17 5.24
CA GLU A 104 12.91 2.93 5.34
C GLU A 104 13.80 1.70 5.11
N LYS A 105 13.34 0.53 5.57
CA LYS A 105 14.05 -0.74 5.41
C LYS A 105 13.30 -1.76 4.58
N ALA A 106 12.01 -1.51 4.35
CA ALA A 106 11.14 -2.26 3.46
C ALA A 106 9.90 -1.40 3.17
N PHE A 107 9.21 -1.73 2.08
CA PHE A 107 7.92 -1.13 1.77
C PHE A 107 7.00 -2.12 1.06
N PHE A 108 5.71 -1.82 1.09
CA PHE A 108 4.69 -2.43 0.24
C PHE A 108 3.83 -1.31 -0.34
N HIS A 109 3.88 -1.14 -1.65
CA HIS A 109 3.11 -0.13 -2.38
C HIS A 109 2.09 -0.83 -3.27
N PRO A 110 0.79 -0.76 -2.92
CA PRO A 110 -0.27 -1.24 -3.79
C PRO A 110 -0.62 -0.22 -4.88
N SER A 111 -1.12 -0.71 -6.01
CA SER A 111 -1.77 0.10 -7.03
C SER A 111 -2.87 -0.71 -7.73
N PRO A 112 -3.77 -0.08 -8.51
CA PRO A 112 -4.76 -0.80 -9.31
C PRO A 112 -4.15 -1.73 -10.36
N ARG A 113 -2.87 -1.54 -10.72
CA ARG A 113 -2.16 -2.38 -11.69
C ARG A 113 -1.44 -3.55 -11.05
N SER A 114 -0.69 -3.29 -9.97
CA SER A 114 0.22 -4.27 -9.36
C SER A 114 0.66 -3.83 -7.98
N ASN A 115 0.97 -4.80 -7.12
CA ASN A 115 1.57 -4.55 -5.81
C ASN A 115 3.09 -4.71 -5.88
N PHE A 116 3.81 -3.83 -5.19
CA PHE A 116 5.27 -3.83 -5.12
C PHE A 116 5.74 -3.94 -3.68
N MET A 117 6.32 -5.09 -3.34
CA MET A 117 7.01 -5.32 -2.07
C MET A 117 8.51 -5.27 -2.30
N ALA A 118 9.25 -4.53 -1.46
CA ALA A 118 10.70 -4.54 -1.49
C ALA A 118 11.27 -4.68 -0.08
N LEU A 119 12.28 -5.53 0.07
CA LEU A 119 12.91 -5.83 1.36
C LEU A 119 14.36 -6.31 1.19
N VAL A 120 15.12 -6.28 2.29
CA VAL A 120 16.52 -6.70 2.36
C VAL A 120 16.60 -8.11 2.92
N ALA A 121 17.22 -9.02 2.17
CA ALA A 121 17.28 -10.43 2.51
C ALA A 121 18.05 -10.70 3.81
N GLY A 122 17.41 -11.37 4.76
CA GLY A 122 18.03 -11.74 6.03
C GLY A 122 18.08 -10.64 7.07
N ASP A 123 17.50 -9.46 6.80
CA ASP A 123 17.17 -8.47 7.82
C ASP A 123 15.77 -8.77 8.36
N GLU A 124 15.71 -9.25 9.61
CA GLU A 124 14.45 -9.60 10.28
C GLU A 124 13.52 -8.40 10.42
N LYS A 125 14.06 -7.20 10.66
CA LYS A 125 13.24 -5.99 10.81
C LYS A 125 12.68 -5.54 9.46
N SER A 126 13.50 -5.62 8.39
CA SER A 126 13.03 -5.39 7.02
C SER A 126 11.89 -6.34 6.64
N THR A 127 12.01 -7.62 7.01
CA THR A 127 10.95 -8.63 6.75
C THR A 127 9.69 -8.33 7.55
N GLU A 128 9.81 -8.01 8.85
CA GLU A 128 8.69 -7.60 9.70
C GLU A 128 7.97 -6.39 9.12
N ASP A 129 8.70 -5.35 8.71
CA ASP A 129 8.12 -4.12 8.15
C ASP A 129 7.40 -4.40 6.81
N ALA A 130 7.98 -5.23 5.94
CA ALA A 130 7.34 -5.65 4.69
C ALA A 130 6.02 -6.39 4.95
N TYR A 131 6.02 -7.32 5.90
CA TYR A 131 4.84 -8.11 6.23
C TYR A 131 3.79 -7.27 6.95
N HIS A 132 4.19 -6.31 7.81
CA HIS A 132 3.27 -5.37 8.46
C HIS A 132 2.46 -4.60 7.42
N HIS A 133 3.13 -4.04 6.41
CA HIS A 133 2.43 -3.34 5.33
C HIS A 133 1.58 -4.27 4.47
N TYR A 134 2.04 -5.51 4.24
CA TYR A 134 1.23 -6.48 3.48
C TYR A 134 -0.02 -6.92 4.23
N VAL A 135 0.03 -7.07 5.56
CA VAL A 135 -1.17 -7.36 6.37
C VAL A 135 -2.20 -6.25 6.22
N HIS A 136 -1.79 -4.97 6.25
CA HIS A 136 -2.72 -3.86 6.01
C HIS A 136 -3.44 -3.99 4.67
N PHE A 137 -2.70 -4.32 3.60
CA PHE A 137 -3.30 -4.60 2.30
C PHE A 137 -4.28 -5.78 2.36
N LEU A 138 -3.91 -6.88 3.00
CA LEU A 138 -4.76 -8.07 3.11
C LEU A 138 -6.04 -7.78 3.89
N VAL A 139 -5.92 -7.17 5.08
CA VAL A 139 -7.07 -6.85 5.94
C VAL A 139 -8.05 -5.94 5.22
N ARG A 140 -7.56 -4.86 4.59
CA ARG A 140 -8.46 -3.89 3.97
C ARG A 140 -9.10 -4.36 2.65
N ASN A 141 -8.47 -5.28 1.93
CA ASN A 141 -9.07 -5.82 0.70
C ASN A 141 -9.91 -7.08 0.91
N PHE A 142 -9.65 -7.83 1.99
CA PHE A 142 -10.25 -9.14 2.18
C PHE A 142 -11.10 -9.25 3.46
N SER A 143 -10.96 -8.33 4.40
CA SER A 143 -11.83 -8.21 5.56
C SER A 143 -12.81 -7.03 5.39
N ASP A 144 -13.74 -6.91 6.33
CA ASP A 144 -14.68 -5.80 6.36
C ASP A 144 -13.97 -4.52 6.83
N LEU A 145 -14.06 -3.46 6.02
CA LEU A 145 -13.45 -2.14 6.28
C LEU A 145 -13.94 -1.50 7.60
N ARG A 146 -14.98 -2.04 8.25
CA ARG A 146 -15.50 -1.50 9.52
C ARG A 146 -14.70 -1.91 10.76
N LEU A 147 -13.59 -2.63 10.59
CA LEU A 147 -12.70 -2.98 11.70
C LEU A 147 -12.05 -1.71 12.28
N PRO A 148 -11.84 -1.65 13.60
CA PRO A 148 -11.26 -0.46 14.22
C PRO A 148 -9.75 -0.44 14.01
N ARG A 149 -9.18 0.76 13.80
CA ARG A 149 -7.75 0.98 13.58
C ARG A 149 -6.85 0.23 14.57
N TRP A 150 -7.21 0.22 15.86
CA TRP A 150 -6.39 -0.47 16.87
C TRP A 150 -6.26 -1.96 16.57
N TYR A 151 -7.32 -2.60 16.08
CA TYR A 151 -7.32 -4.02 15.75
C TYR A 151 -6.55 -4.28 14.46
N GLU A 152 -6.72 -3.45 13.43
CA GLU A 152 -5.95 -3.55 12.18
C GLU A 152 -4.44 -3.44 12.43
N GLU A 153 -4.01 -2.45 13.22
CA GLU A 153 -2.61 -2.27 13.60
C GLU A 153 -2.08 -3.37 14.50
N GLY A 154 -2.93 -3.87 15.41
CA GLY A 154 -2.61 -5.01 16.25
C GLY A 154 -2.37 -6.25 15.41
N LEU A 155 -3.25 -6.53 14.46
CA LEU A 155 -3.21 -7.70 13.58
C LEU A 155 -2.02 -7.65 12.63
N ALA A 156 -1.74 -6.47 12.08
CA ALA A 156 -0.55 -6.23 11.26
C ALA A 156 0.74 -6.55 12.02
N GLY A 157 0.94 -6.00 13.22
CA GLY A 157 2.17 -6.28 13.96
C GLY A 157 2.24 -7.70 14.54
N TYR A 158 1.10 -8.31 14.85
CA TYR A 158 1.02 -9.70 15.30
C TYR A 158 1.43 -10.68 14.18
N LEU A 159 0.83 -10.57 12.99
CA LEU A 159 1.14 -11.45 11.87
C LEU A 159 2.52 -11.16 11.26
N ALA A 160 2.99 -9.90 11.30
CA ALA A 160 4.33 -9.54 10.84
C ALA A 160 5.45 -10.24 11.65
N ARG A 161 5.20 -10.55 12.93
CA ARG A 161 6.12 -11.26 13.83
C ARG A 161 5.99 -12.79 13.77
N MET A 162 5.17 -13.31 12.85
CA MET A 162 4.96 -14.75 12.72
C MET A 162 6.24 -15.47 12.27
N GLN A 163 6.59 -16.51 13.01
CA GLN A 163 7.66 -17.44 12.73
C GLN A 163 7.06 -18.82 12.42
N ILE A 164 7.49 -19.42 11.31
CA ILE A 164 7.01 -20.74 10.86
C ILE A 164 8.14 -21.75 11.01
N LYS A 165 7.95 -22.75 11.86
CA LYS A 165 8.94 -23.82 12.10
C LYS A 165 8.24 -25.17 12.19
N TRP A 166 8.65 -26.11 11.35
CA TRP A 166 8.13 -27.50 11.34
C TRP A 166 6.60 -27.59 11.26
N GLY A 167 5.96 -26.75 10.43
CA GLY A 167 4.51 -26.73 10.26
C GLY A 167 3.74 -26.12 11.44
N GLN A 168 4.43 -25.49 12.40
CA GLN A 168 3.83 -24.71 13.47
C GLN A 168 4.09 -23.23 13.25
N ALA A 169 3.05 -22.42 13.40
CA ALA A 169 3.14 -20.97 13.38
C ALA A 169 3.13 -20.41 14.80
N GLN A 170 4.07 -19.53 15.10
CA GLN A 170 4.17 -18.87 16.40
C GLN A 170 4.39 -17.38 16.20
N SER A 171 3.71 -16.54 16.98
CA SER A 171 4.07 -15.13 17.08
C SER A 171 5.02 -14.95 18.24
N GLU A 172 6.08 -14.19 18.03
CA GLU A 172 6.92 -13.71 19.13
C GLU A 172 6.27 -12.49 19.79
N ARG A 173 6.33 -12.40 21.12
CA ARG A 173 6.05 -11.12 21.81
C ARG A 173 7.25 -10.20 21.72
N PHE A 174 7.04 -8.93 22.03
CA PHE A 174 8.13 -8.02 22.38
C PHE A 174 8.99 -8.62 23.51
N SER A 175 10.30 -8.40 23.43
CA SER A 175 11.26 -8.82 24.45
C SER A 175 10.97 -8.19 25.80
N ALA A 176 11.51 -8.76 26.89
CA ALA A 176 11.35 -8.18 28.23
C ALA A 176 11.82 -6.73 28.30
N HIS A 177 12.93 -6.40 27.62
CA HIS A 177 13.45 -5.03 27.57
C HIS A 177 12.52 -4.09 26.79
N GLU A 178 11.97 -4.54 25.65
CA GLU A 178 11.00 -3.75 24.88
C GLU A 178 9.71 -3.52 25.67
N ASN A 179 9.24 -4.53 26.41
CA ASN A 179 8.07 -4.39 27.29
C ASN A 179 8.31 -3.37 28.41
N GLU A 180 9.47 -3.40 29.07
CA GLU A 180 9.84 -2.40 30.10
C GLU A 180 9.84 -0.97 29.54
N LEU A 181 10.23 -0.79 28.28
CA LEU A 181 10.18 0.50 27.58
C LEU A 181 8.76 0.86 27.11
N LEU A 182 7.95 -0.14 26.74
CA LEU A 182 6.59 0.05 26.23
C LEU A 182 5.60 0.46 27.32
N VAL A 183 5.70 -0.09 28.53
CA VAL A 183 4.76 0.21 29.63
C VAL A 183 4.62 1.72 29.91
N PRO A 184 5.70 2.50 30.16
CA PRO A 184 5.56 3.94 30.39
C PRO A 184 5.03 4.70 29.17
N LEU A 185 5.25 4.19 27.95
CA LEU A 185 4.66 4.77 26.73
C LEU A 185 3.16 4.46 26.65
N SER A 186 2.77 3.22 26.92
CA SER A 186 1.39 2.74 26.95
C SER A 186 0.52 3.56 27.91
N GLU A 187 1.06 3.96 29.07
CA GLU A 187 0.36 4.78 30.06
C GLU A 187 0.06 6.21 29.58
N THR A 188 0.80 6.73 28.59
CA THR A 188 0.53 8.07 28.02
C THR A 188 -0.73 8.13 27.15
N LEU A 189 -1.25 6.95 26.74
CA LEU A 189 -2.44 6.80 25.92
C LEU A 189 -3.37 5.78 26.56
N SER A 190 -4.41 6.23 27.26
CA SER A 190 -5.37 5.33 27.91
C SER A 190 -6.07 4.39 26.93
N MET A 191 -6.45 3.20 27.40
CA MET A 191 -7.22 2.23 26.62
C MET A 191 -8.54 2.81 26.06
N ASP A 192 -9.24 3.67 26.81
CA ASP A 192 -10.43 4.39 26.32
C ASP A 192 -10.14 5.22 25.06
N ARG A 193 -8.98 5.89 25.00
CA ARG A 193 -8.58 6.67 23.83
C ARG A 193 -8.19 5.77 22.67
N LEU A 194 -7.47 4.68 22.94
CA LEU A 194 -7.09 3.70 21.92
C LEU A 194 -8.31 3.04 21.27
N LEU A 195 -9.30 2.63 22.07
CA LEU A 195 -10.45 1.85 21.59
C LEU A 195 -11.57 2.71 20.97
N TYR A 196 -11.72 3.97 21.40
CA TYR A 196 -12.92 4.77 21.06
C TYR A 196 -12.64 6.07 20.32
N ARG A 197 -11.38 6.50 20.16
CA ARG A 197 -11.05 7.84 19.68
C ARG A 197 -9.86 7.85 18.72
N ASP A 198 -10.09 7.48 17.47
CA ASP A 198 -9.05 7.57 16.42
C ASP A 198 -8.60 9.01 16.16
N GLU A 199 -9.51 9.99 16.31
CA GLU A 199 -9.21 11.44 16.28
C GLU A 199 -8.21 11.88 17.35
N ALA A 200 -7.95 11.05 18.37
CA ALA A 200 -7.04 11.36 19.46
C ALA A 200 -5.56 11.21 19.09
N LEU A 201 -5.23 10.77 17.86
CA LEU A 201 -3.88 10.65 17.31
C LEU A 201 -3.32 12.01 16.85
N ALA A 202 -3.17 12.91 17.82
CA ALA A 202 -2.86 14.32 17.58
C ALA A 202 -1.43 14.61 17.07
N SER A 203 -0.54 13.60 17.00
CA SER A 203 0.85 13.77 16.52
C SER A 203 1.46 12.43 16.07
N PRO A 204 2.54 12.45 15.25
CA PRO A 204 3.26 11.24 14.85
C PRO A 204 3.72 10.38 16.03
N ARG A 205 4.14 10.99 17.13
CA ARG A 205 4.53 10.27 18.34
C ARG A 205 3.38 9.50 18.98
N VAL A 206 2.18 10.09 19.01
CA VAL A 206 0.99 9.43 19.58
C VAL A 206 0.53 8.28 18.68
N VAL A 207 0.63 8.44 17.36
CA VAL A 207 0.39 7.35 16.38
C VAL A 207 1.32 6.16 16.66
N GLN A 208 2.62 6.41 16.83
CA GLN A 208 3.58 5.34 17.13
C GLN A 208 3.25 4.61 18.45
N ILE A 209 2.89 5.36 19.50
CA ILE A 209 2.50 4.79 20.80
C ILE A 209 1.23 3.94 20.66
N ALA A 210 0.23 4.44 19.94
CA ALA A 210 -1.00 3.70 19.67
C ALA A 210 -0.71 2.39 18.93
N ASN A 211 0.16 2.42 17.92
CA ASN A 211 0.50 1.23 17.12
C ASN A 211 1.20 0.18 17.97
N LEU A 212 2.22 0.56 18.76
CA LEU A 212 2.90 -0.38 19.66
C LEU A 212 1.93 -0.97 20.70
N LYS A 213 1.05 -0.13 21.26
CA LYS A 213 0.05 -0.57 22.23
C LYS A 213 -0.99 -1.52 21.62
N SER A 214 -1.44 -1.26 20.39
CA SER A 214 -2.33 -2.14 19.63
C SER A 214 -1.73 -3.53 19.41
N GLN A 215 -0.45 -3.60 19.03
CA GLN A 215 0.27 -4.86 18.82
C GLN A 215 0.38 -5.66 20.11
N ALA A 216 0.79 -5.00 21.20
CA ALA A 216 0.86 -5.60 22.52
C ALA A 216 -0.52 -6.06 23.02
N LEU A 217 -1.56 -5.25 22.80
CA LEU A 217 -2.93 -5.56 23.20
C LEU A 217 -3.47 -6.78 22.47
N LEU A 218 -3.31 -6.87 21.13
CA LEU A 218 -3.81 -8.03 20.40
C LEU A 218 -3.09 -9.30 20.85
N TYR A 219 -1.77 -9.25 20.98
CA TYR A 219 -1.00 -10.40 21.48
C TYR A 219 -1.47 -10.82 22.89
N PHE A 220 -1.70 -9.86 23.79
CA PHE A 220 -2.25 -10.12 25.12
C PHE A 220 -3.62 -10.81 25.04
N LEU A 221 -4.56 -10.27 24.25
CA LEU A 221 -5.91 -10.83 24.11
C LEU A 221 -5.89 -12.25 23.54
N GLU A 222 -4.95 -12.54 22.64
CA GLU A 222 -4.82 -13.85 22.00
C GLU A 222 -4.05 -14.88 22.82
N HIS A 223 -3.10 -14.48 23.68
CA HIS A 223 -2.15 -15.42 24.30
C HIS A 223 -1.99 -15.34 25.81
N ALA A 224 -2.50 -14.30 26.50
CA ALA A 224 -2.26 -14.18 27.94
C ALA A 224 -2.79 -15.40 28.72
N TYR A 225 -3.90 -15.98 28.26
CA TYR A 225 -4.51 -17.21 28.82
C TYR A 225 -3.56 -18.42 28.87
N GLU A 226 -2.49 -18.41 28.07
CA GLU A 226 -1.48 -19.47 28.03
C GLU A 226 -0.54 -19.45 29.27
N GLU A 227 -0.67 -18.43 30.13
CA GLU A 227 0.04 -18.27 31.40
C GLU A 227 -0.92 -18.25 32.60
N GLU A 228 -0.50 -18.87 33.71
CA GLU A 228 -1.30 -18.91 34.93
C GLU A 228 -1.50 -17.50 35.50
N GLY A 229 -2.73 -17.16 35.90
CA GLY A 229 -3.08 -15.87 36.48
C GLY A 229 -3.70 -14.86 35.51
N PHE A 230 -3.71 -15.16 34.20
CA PHE A 230 -4.38 -14.33 33.20
C PHE A 230 -5.70 -14.96 32.73
N VAL A 231 -6.68 -14.10 32.47
CA VAL A 231 -8.02 -14.50 32.01
C VAL A 231 -7.99 -14.73 30.49
N ASP A 232 -8.72 -15.74 30.01
CA ASP A 232 -8.92 -15.93 28.57
C ASP A 232 -9.88 -14.86 28.03
N ARG A 233 -9.37 -13.97 27.18
CA ARG A 233 -10.10 -12.83 26.61
C ARG A 233 -10.54 -13.05 25.17
N ARG A 234 -10.29 -14.22 24.57
CA ARG A 234 -10.56 -14.47 23.14
C ARG A 234 -12.05 -14.39 22.80
N ASP A 235 -12.91 -14.95 23.64
CA ASP A 235 -14.37 -14.87 23.46
C ASP A 235 -14.89 -13.42 23.61
N ASN A 236 -14.25 -12.62 24.49
CA ASN A 236 -14.56 -11.19 24.62
C ASN A 236 -14.16 -10.44 23.33
N LEU A 237 -12.96 -10.70 22.80
CA LEU A 237 -12.48 -10.10 21.54
C LEU A 237 -13.42 -10.45 20.37
N GLN A 238 -13.77 -11.73 20.20
CA GLN A 238 -14.69 -12.16 19.15
C GLN A 238 -16.07 -11.49 19.26
N SER A 239 -16.61 -11.41 20.48
CA SER A 239 -17.90 -10.75 20.73
C SER A 239 -17.84 -9.25 20.43
N TYR A 240 -16.74 -8.58 20.79
CA TYR A 240 -16.50 -7.18 20.51
C TYR A 240 -16.45 -6.89 19.00
N LEU A 241 -15.62 -7.63 18.26
CA LEU A 241 -15.48 -7.47 16.81
C LEU A 241 -16.80 -7.73 16.09
N LYS A 242 -17.54 -8.77 16.50
CA LYS A 242 -18.88 -9.04 15.95
C LYS A 242 -19.83 -7.86 16.11
N LEU A 243 -19.89 -7.23 17.29
CA LEU A 243 -20.75 -6.08 17.53
C LEU A 243 -20.35 -4.87 16.67
N LEU A 244 -19.05 -4.66 16.45
CA LEU A 244 -18.57 -3.61 15.53
C LEU A 244 -19.01 -3.88 14.08
N LEU A 245 -18.87 -5.12 13.61
CA LEU A 245 -19.30 -5.55 12.28
C LEU A 245 -20.83 -5.52 12.10
N GLU A 246 -21.59 -5.53 13.19
CA GLU A 246 -23.04 -5.26 13.19
C GLU A 246 -23.37 -3.74 13.16
N GLY A 247 -22.35 -2.87 13.13
CA GLY A 247 -22.49 -1.41 13.10
C GLY A 247 -22.73 -0.77 14.46
N ARG A 248 -22.46 -1.48 15.57
CA ARG A 248 -22.56 -0.91 16.91
C ARG A 248 -21.36 0.00 17.19
N ASN A 249 -21.56 1.04 17.98
CA ASN A 249 -20.45 1.91 18.38
C ASN A 249 -19.46 1.13 19.27
N ALA A 250 -18.19 1.55 19.25
CA ALA A 250 -17.12 0.84 19.94
C ALA A 250 -17.29 0.76 21.48
N ARG A 251 -17.82 1.82 22.12
CA ARG A 251 -18.07 1.80 23.57
C ARG A 251 -19.14 0.78 23.93
N PHE A 252 -20.25 0.79 23.21
CA PHE A 252 -21.34 -0.17 23.39
C PHE A 252 -20.83 -1.60 23.15
N ALA A 253 -20.07 -1.82 22.07
CA ALA A 253 -19.50 -3.13 21.76
C ALA A 253 -18.61 -3.63 22.90
N PHE A 254 -17.75 -2.78 23.44
CA PHE A 254 -16.87 -3.13 24.55
C PHE A 254 -17.63 -3.44 25.83
N ASP A 255 -18.57 -2.56 26.23
CA ASP A 255 -19.36 -2.72 27.46
C ASP A 255 -20.24 -3.99 27.45
N GLN A 256 -20.58 -4.53 26.28
CA GLN A 256 -21.30 -5.80 26.16
C GLN A 256 -20.37 -7.01 26.09
N ALA A 257 -19.17 -6.84 25.55
CA ALA A 257 -18.27 -7.94 25.26
C ALA A 257 -17.30 -8.22 26.42
N PHE A 258 -16.84 -7.20 27.15
CA PHE A 258 -15.87 -7.32 28.24
C PHE A 258 -16.55 -7.16 29.60
N ASP A 259 -16.09 -7.94 30.59
CA ASP A 259 -16.53 -7.89 31.99
C ASP A 259 -15.67 -6.95 32.86
N VAL A 260 -14.78 -6.19 32.22
CA VAL A 260 -13.87 -5.22 32.83
C VAL A 260 -14.03 -3.86 32.17
N THR A 261 -13.68 -2.81 32.89
CA THR A 261 -13.55 -1.46 32.33
C THR A 261 -12.29 -1.33 31.48
N THR A 262 -12.23 -0.34 30.58
CA THR A 262 -11.02 -0.05 29.79
C THR A 262 -9.80 0.26 30.66
N ALA A 263 -10.00 0.90 31.83
CA ALA A 263 -8.92 1.16 32.78
C ALA A 263 -8.39 -0.12 33.46
N GLN A 264 -9.27 -1.08 33.75
CA GLN A 264 -8.86 -2.39 34.27
C GLN A 264 -8.13 -3.22 33.21
N LEU A 265 -8.58 -3.16 31.95
CA LEU A 265 -7.88 -3.80 30.84
C LEU A 265 -6.47 -3.21 30.62
N ASP A 266 -6.30 -1.90 30.83
CA ASP A 266 -4.97 -1.26 30.83
C ASP A 266 -4.05 -1.83 31.91
N VAL A 267 -4.58 -2.06 33.11
CA VAL A 267 -3.82 -2.67 34.21
C VAL A 267 -3.46 -4.12 33.88
N GLU A 268 -4.42 -4.92 33.38
CA GLU A 268 -4.17 -6.31 32.97
C GLU A 268 -3.08 -6.40 31.88
N LEU A 269 -3.13 -5.52 30.88
CA LEU A 269 -2.10 -5.45 29.84
C LEU A 269 -0.72 -5.10 30.42
N ASN A 270 -0.63 -4.07 31.26
CA ASN A 270 0.66 -3.65 31.83
C ASN A 270 1.24 -4.73 32.74
N ASP A 271 0.40 -5.39 33.55
CA ASP A 271 0.80 -6.52 34.39
C ASP A 271 1.34 -7.66 33.52
N TYR A 272 0.66 -7.98 32.41
CA TYR A 272 1.14 -8.98 31.45
C TYR A 272 2.49 -8.61 30.85
N LEU A 273 2.66 -7.37 30.38
CA LEU A 273 3.91 -6.91 29.77
C LEU A 273 5.12 -7.05 30.72
N LEU A 274 4.91 -6.79 32.02
CA LEU A 274 5.95 -6.83 33.05
C LEU A 274 6.21 -8.22 33.64
N SER A 275 5.21 -9.09 33.70
CA SER A 275 5.29 -10.36 34.42
C SER A 275 5.29 -11.61 33.55
N SER A 276 4.88 -11.50 32.28
CA SER A 276 4.86 -12.62 31.32
C SER A 276 6.26 -13.22 31.15
N SER A 277 6.34 -14.54 31.32
CA SER A 277 7.54 -15.33 31.12
C SER A 277 7.58 -16.02 29.76
N ARG A 278 6.41 -16.16 29.11
CA ARG A 278 6.28 -16.86 27.83
C ARG A 278 6.65 -15.94 26.68
N SER A 279 7.62 -16.33 25.86
CA SER A 279 8.11 -15.49 24.76
C SER A 279 7.34 -15.65 23.44
N ARG A 280 6.49 -16.67 23.33
CA ARG A 280 5.82 -17.05 22.08
C ARG A 280 4.42 -17.60 22.32
N GLY A 281 3.50 -17.20 21.45
CA GLY A 281 2.13 -17.67 21.38
C GLY A 281 1.93 -18.52 20.13
N THR A 282 1.07 -19.54 20.19
CA THR A 282 0.80 -20.40 19.03
C THR A 282 -0.30 -19.79 18.16
N ILE A 283 -0.01 -19.52 16.89
CA ILE A 283 -1.02 -19.05 15.94
C ILE A 283 -1.81 -20.26 15.46
N MET A 284 -3.12 -20.25 15.70
CA MET A 284 -4.01 -21.28 15.19
C MET A 284 -4.14 -21.14 13.67
N HIS A 285 -3.94 -22.23 12.95
CA HIS A 285 -4.14 -22.30 11.50
C HIS A 285 -4.76 -23.63 11.08
N GLY A 286 -5.33 -23.65 9.87
CA GLY A 286 -5.84 -24.86 9.22
C GLY A 286 -4.71 -25.77 8.73
N GLU A 287 -5.08 -26.84 8.03
CA GLU A 287 -4.10 -27.68 7.34
C GLU A 287 -3.33 -26.84 6.30
N LEU A 288 -2.00 -26.89 6.36
CA LEU A 288 -1.14 -26.19 5.41
C LEU A 288 -1.01 -27.03 4.14
N ILE A 289 -1.24 -26.38 3.00
CA ILE A 289 -1.05 -26.99 1.70
C ILE A 289 0.44 -26.87 1.35
N GLU A 290 1.06 -28.01 1.05
CA GLU A 290 2.46 -28.04 0.63
C GLU A 290 2.63 -27.28 -0.69
N ASN A 291 3.58 -26.35 -0.72
CA ASN A 291 3.86 -25.58 -1.91
C ASN A 291 4.60 -26.43 -2.95
N PRO A 292 4.38 -26.19 -4.25
CA PRO A 292 5.10 -26.91 -5.30
C PRO A 292 6.58 -26.53 -5.31
N GLN A 293 7.40 -27.37 -5.95
CA GLN A 293 8.77 -27.01 -6.30
C GLN A 293 8.75 -25.85 -7.31
N TYR A 294 9.37 -24.73 -6.94
CA TYR A 294 9.43 -23.56 -7.81
C TYR A 294 10.52 -23.66 -8.87
N ARG A 295 10.23 -23.14 -10.05
CA ARG A 295 11.25 -22.90 -11.08
C ARG A 295 11.89 -21.54 -10.83
N VAL A 296 13.22 -21.53 -10.78
CA VAL A 296 14.01 -20.30 -10.69
C VAL A 296 14.74 -20.10 -12.02
N SER A 297 14.61 -18.92 -12.60
CA SER A 297 15.28 -18.53 -13.84
C SER A 297 16.08 -17.24 -13.63
N GLN A 298 17.12 -17.04 -14.44
CA GLN A 298 17.83 -15.76 -14.50
C GLN A 298 16.99 -14.72 -15.24
N ILE A 299 17.06 -13.47 -14.82
CA ILE A 299 16.46 -12.32 -15.49
C ILE A 299 17.53 -11.25 -15.70
N GLU A 300 17.61 -10.71 -16.91
CA GLU A 300 18.64 -9.75 -17.33
C GLU A 300 18.13 -8.86 -18.47
N GLY A 301 18.96 -7.91 -18.89
CA GLY A 301 18.69 -7.08 -20.08
C GLY A 301 17.44 -6.20 -19.93
N GLY A 302 16.72 -6.00 -21.05
CA GLY A 302 15.57 -5.09 -21.12
C GLY A 302 14.43 -5.47 -20.15
N GLN A 303 14.20 -6.77 -19.94
CA GLN A 303 13.16 -7.22 -18.99
C GLN A 303 13.53 -6.85 -17.56
N LEU A 304 14.77 -7.06 -17.13
CA LEU A 304 15.22 -6.62 -15.79
C LEU A 304 15.11 -5.10 -15.65
N ALA A 305 15.51 -4.36 -16.68
CA ALA A 305 15.43 -2.90 -16.69
C ALA A 305 13.99 -2.42 -16.46
N ILE A 306 13.00 -3.01 -17.15
CA ILE A 306 11.58 -2.66 -16.91
C ILE A 306 11.16 -2.96 -15.47
N MET A 307 11.49 -4.14 -14.94
CA MET A 307 11.09 -4.50 -13.58
C MET A 307 11.66 -3.53 -12.53
N LEU A 308 12.94 -3.15 -12.67
CA LEU A 308 13.54 -2.14 -11.78
C LEU A 308 12.96 -0.73 -12.02
N ALA A 309 12.59 -0.40 -13.26
CA ALA A 309 11.92 0.87 -13.57
C ALA A 309 10.54 0.96 -12.91
N GLU A 310 9.73 -0.10 -12.99
CA GLU A 310 8.42 -0.16 -12.34
C GLU A 310 8.55 -0.03 -10.82
N LEU A 311 9.51 -0.73 -10.21
CA LEU A 311 9.75 -0.59 -8.78
C LEU A 311 10.08 0.86 -8.40
N ALA A 312 10.99 1.50 -9.14
CA ALA A 312 11.39 2.87 -8.88
C ALA A 312 10.24 3.87 -9.11
N LEU A 313 9.43 3.67 -10.14
CA LEU A 313 8.28 4.52 -10.44
C LEU A 313 7.25 4.45 -9.31
N ASN A 314 6.87 3.23 -8.92
CA ASN A 314 5.83 2.98 -7.92
C ASN A 314 6.31 3.20 -6.47
N SER A 315 7.61 3.34 -6.24
CA SER A 315 8.16 3.81 -4.95
C SER A 315 8.41 5.33 -4.93
N GLY A 316 7.93 6.07 -5.93
CA GLY A 316 8.07 7.52 -6.04
C GLY A 316 9.52 7.98 -6.21
N ARG A 317 10.32 7.22 -6.97
CA ARG A 317 11.66 7.58 -7.45
C ARG A 317 11.64 7.79 -8.98
N PRO A 318 10.90 8.78 -9.50
CA PRO A 318 10.74 8.98 -10.94
C PRO A 318 12.05 9.25 -11.69
N ASP A 319 13.01 9.97 -11.08
CA ASP A 319 14.34 10.18 -11.66
C ASP A 319 15.10 8.87 -11.86
N ASN A 320 14.98 7.94 -10.92
CA ASN A 320 15.61 6.62 -11.01
C ASN A 320 14.87 5.71 -12.00
N ALA A 321 13.53 5.78 -12.03
CA ALA A 321 12.71 5.06 -12.99
C ALA A 321 13.07 5.45 -14.44
N GLN A 322 13.28 6.75 -14.70
CA GLN A 322 13.72 7.24 -16.00
C GLN A 322 14.99 6.51 -16.48
N LEU A 323 16.00 6.36 -15.62
CA LEU A 323 17.27 5.72 -15.99
C LEU A 323 17.06 4.28 -16.46
N PHE A 324 16.19 3.54 -15.79
CA PHE A 324 15.90 2.15 -16.12
C PHE A 324 15.00 2.02 -17.36
N PHE A 325 13.97 2.85 -17.53
CA PHE A 325 13.16 2.83 -18.76
C PHE A 325 13.97 3.23 -20.00
N GLN A 326 14.88 4.20 -19.88
CA GLN A 326 15.83 4.53 -20.95
C GLN A 326 16.76 3.36 -21.26
N THR A 327 17.27 2.68 -20.23
CA THR A 327 18.08 1.46 -20.44
C THR A 327 17.28 0.35 -21.12
N ALA A 328 16.02 0.14 -20.74
CA ALA A 328 15.15 -0.84 -21.38
C ALA A 328 14.93 -0.52 -22.86
N MET A 329 14.67 0.76 -23.19
CA MET A 329 14.49 1.25 -24.55
C MET A 329 15.77 1.12 -25.40
N ASP A 330 16.95 1.39 -24.81
CA ASP A 330 18.25 1.26 -25.48
C ASP A 330 18.59 -0.20 -25.80
N LEU A 331 18.18 -1.13 -24.92
CA LEU A 331 18.39 -2.57 -25.08
C LEU A 331 17.39 -3.19 -26.07
N ASP A 332 16.14 -2.75 -26.04
CA ASP A 332 15.09 -3.19 -26.96
C ASP A 332 14.04 -2.07 -27.17
N SER A 333 14.15 -1.40 -28.32
CA SER A 333 13.25 -0.32 -28.71
C SER A 333 11.86 -0.78 -29.14
N SER A 334 11.56 -2.08 -29.11
CA SER A 334 10.24 -2.61 -29.46
C SER A 334 9.31 -2.76 -28.26
N ILE A 335 9.82 -2.58 -27.03
CA ILE A 335 9.03 -2.76 -25.83
C ILE A 335 8.19 -1.49 -25.56
N ALA A 336 6.89 -1.57 -25.86
CA ALA A 336 5.94 -0.47 -25.69
C ALA A 336 5.98 0.15 -24.28
N ARG A 337 6.05 -0.68 -23.23
CA ARG A 337 6.06 -0.21 -21.84
C ARG A 337 7.28 0.63 -21.48
N SER A 338 8.42 0.46 -22.16
CA SER A 338 9.58 1.33 -21.98
C SER A 338 9.28 2.79 -22.34
N TYR A 339 8.37 3.01 -23.31
CA TYR A 339 7.98 4.35 -23.74
C TYR A 339 6.93 4.96 -22.79
N SER A 340 5.82 4.27 -22.53
CA SER A 340 4.79 4.81 -21.63
C SER A 340 5.32 4.99 -20.20
N GLY A 341 6.08 4.04 -19.68
CA GLY A 341 6.73 4.15 -18.38
C GLY A 341 7.76 5.28 -18.30
N LEU A 342 8.47 5.58 -19.38
CA LEU A 342 9.33 6.78 -19.45
C LEU A 342 8.51 8.07 -19.43
N GLY A 343 7.37 8.10 -20.11
CA GLY A 343 6.40 9.20 -20.03
C GLY A 343 5.93 9.45 -18.60
N ASP A 344 5.54 8.38 -17.90
CA ASP A 344 5.17 8.42 -16.48
C ASP A 344 6.32 8.91 -15.59
N ALA A 345 7.52 8.36 -15.79
CA ALA A 345 8.69 8.76 -15.02
C ALA A 345 8.99 10.25 -15.18
N LEU A 346 8.89 10.79 -16.39
CA LEU A 346 9.16 12.19 -16.68
C LEU A 346 8.10 13.14 -16.10
N ARG A 347 6.80 12.81 -16.21
CA ARG A 347 5.72 13.69 -15.72
C ARG A 347 5.69 13.81 -14.19
N PHE A 348 6.20 12.80 -13.48
CA PHE A 348 6.28 12.82 -12.02
C PHE A 348 7.55 13.48 -11.45
N GLN A 349 8.46 13.97 -12.29
CA GLN A 349 9.63 14.71 -11.81
C GLN A 349 9.25 16.10 -11.30
N GLU A 350 10.09 16.68 -10.43
CA GLU A 350 9.89 18.06 -9.94
C GLU A 350 9.95 19.12 -11.06
N SER A 351 10.58 18.80 -12.19
CA SER A 351 10.72 19.70 -13.34
C SER A 351 10.56 18.91 -14.63
N PRO A 352 9.30 18.56 -14.99
CA PRO A 352 9.03 17.75 -16.16
C PRO A 352 9.40 18.49 -17.45
N PRO A 353 9.74 17.77 -18.54
CA PRO A 353 9.86 18.37 -19.87
C PRO A 353 8.49 18.86 -20.37
N ALA A 354 8.47 19.56 -21.50
CA ALA A 354 7.23 20.04 -22.10
C ALA A 354 6.23 18.91 -22.38
N ASP A 355 4.94 19.15 -22.14
CA ASP A 355 3.87 18.15 -22.28
C ASP A 355 3.87 17.46 -23.65
N GLN A 356 4.21 18.17 -24.74
CA GLN A 356 4.29 17.55 -26.07
C GLN A 356 5.36 16.45 -26.17
N ILE A 357 6.45 16.56 -25.40
CA ILE A 357 7.49 15.53 -25.33
C ILE A 357 6.97 14.32 -24.57
N ILE A 358 6.22 14.54 -23.50
CA ILE A 358 5.63 13.48 -22.68
C ILE A 358 4.55 12.73 -23.49
N ALA A 359 3.62 13.46 -24.11
CA ALA A 359 2.58 12.91 -24.97
C ALA A 359 3.14 12.02 -26.09
N ALA A 360 4.24 12.43 -26.73
CA ALA A 360 4.89 11.66 -27.80
C ALA A 360 5.37 10.27 -27.34
N TYR A 361 5.74 10.11 -26.06
CA TYR A 361 6.10 8.79 -25.54
C TYR A 361 4.89 7.86 -25.44
N PHE A 362 3.73 8.35 -25.00
CA PHE A 362 2.50 7.55 -24.96
C PHE A 362 1.97 7.21 -26.37
N GLU A 363 2.07 8.14 -27.32
CA GLU A 363 1.75 7.87 -28.73
C GLU A 363 2.64 6.77 -29.33
N GLN A 364 3.94 6.83 -29.06
CA GLN A 364 4.88 5.80 -29.49
C GLN A 364 4.62 4.46 -28.82
N ALA A 365 4.24 4.46 -27.54
CA ALA A 365 3.88 3.25 -26.80
C ALA A 365 2.67 2.55 -27.47
N ILE A 366 1.60 3.27 -27.79
CA ILE A 366 0.45 2.71 -28.50
C ILE A 366 0.84 2.21 -29.90
N ALA A 367 1.71 2.92 -30.62
CA ALA A 367 2.16 2.47 -31.94
C ALA A 367 2.87 1.11 -31.88
N LEU A 368 3.62 0.85 -30.80
CA LEU A 368 4.31 -0.42 -30.56
C LEU A 368 3.41 -1.49 -29.94
N GLY A 369 2.46 -1.10 -29.09
CA GLY A 369 1.57 -1.98 -28.34
C GLY A 369 0.08 -1.71 -28.54
N PRO A 370 -0.45 -1.68 -29.78
CA PRO A 370 -1.83 -1.24 -30.04
C PRO A 370 -2.91 -2.20 -29.52
N ASN A 371 -2.51 -3.41 -29.11
CA ASN A 371 -3.36 -4.46 -28.54
C ASN A 371 -2.80 -4.95 -27.19
N GLN A 372 -2.27 -4.03 -26.38
CA GLN A 372 -1.85 -4.31 -25.00
C GLN A 372 -2.71 -3.45 -24.07
N ALA A 373 -3.51 -4.08 -23.21
CA ALA A 373 -4.47 -3.36 -22.36
C ALA A 373 -3.78 -2.26 -21.53
N ASP A 374 -2.68 -2.60 -20.86
CA ASP A 374 -1.91 -1.68 -20.02
C ASP A 374 -1.38 -0.46 -20.78
N ILE A 375 -0.95 -0.64 -22.03
CA ILE A 375 -0.46 0.46 -22.88
C ILE A 375 -1.61 1.37 -23.33
N LEU A 376 -2.79 0.80 -23.58
CA LEU A 376 -4.00 1.56 -23.91
C LEU A 376 -4.49 2.35 -22.70
N MET A 377 -4.39 1.77 -21.49
CA MET A 377 -4.70 2.44 -20.22
C MET A 377 -3.73 3.59 -19.97
N ASP A 378 -2.42 3.36 -20.07
CA ASP A 378 -1.37 4.37 -19.87
C ASP A 378 -1.64 5.67 -20.65
N TYR A 379 -2.00 5.54 -21.93
CA TYR A 379 -2.31 6.71 -22.76
C TYR A 379 -3.56 7.45 -22.27
N GLY A 380 -4.63 6.72 -21.96
CA GLY A 380 -5.87 7.33 -21.51
C GLY A 380 -5.72 7.99 -20.14
N GLU A 381 -4.99 7.37 -19.22
CA GLU A 381 -4.68 7.90 -17.88
C GLU A 381 -3.79 9.14 -17.95
N TYR A 382 -2.81 9.18 -18.87
CA TYR A 382 -2.05 10.39 -19.13
C TYR A 382 -2.97 11.55 -19.53
N TRP A 383 -3.81 11.35 -20.55
CA TRP A 383 -4.68 12.41 -21.03
C TRP A 383 -5.82 12.78 -20.07
N GLU A 384 -6.30 11.81 -19.28
CA GLU A 384 -7.28 12.05 -18.21
C GLU A 384 -6.66 12.94 -17.12
N SER A 385 -5.42 12.66 -16.71
CA SER A 385 -4.66 13.52 -15.80
C SER A 385 -4.44 14.92 -16.38
N GLU A 386 -4.16 15.05 -17.67
CA GLU A 386 -3.95 16.35 -18.34
C GLU A 386 -5.24 17.20 -18.44
N LEU A 387 -6.41 16.55 -18.53
CA LEU A 387 -7.71 17.23 -18.50
C LEU A 387 -8.10 17.69 -17.10
N ASN A 388 -7.63 16.99 -16.07
CA ASN A 388 -7.90 17.31 -14.66
C ASN A 388 -6.87 18.28 -14.05
N ASP A 389 -5.80 18.62 -14.78
CA ASP A 389 -4.83 19.63 -14.36
C ASP A 389 -5.43 21.05 -14.48
N CYS A 390 -5.70 21.66 -13.32
CA CYS A 390 -6.31 22.97 -13.20
C CYS A 390 -5.44 24.13 -13.74
N ASP A 391 -4.14 23.91 -13.97
CA ASP A 391 -3.26 24.91 -14.57
C ASP A 391 -3.33 24.89 -16.12
N LYS A 392 -4.06 23.93 -16.71
CA LYS A 392 -4.16 23.73 -18.17
C LYS A 392 -5.52 24.15 -18.71
N ASP A 393 -5.48 25.05 -19.70
CA ASP A 393 -6.67 25.50 -20.43
C ASP A 393 -6.76 24.83 -21.80
N TRP A 394 -7.75 23.96 -21.97
CA TRP A 394 -8.04 23.30 -23.24
C TRP A 394 -9.24 23.97 -23.94
N SER A 395 -9.15 24.21 -25.25
CA SER A 395 -10.33 24.64 -26.01
C SER A 395 -11.37 23.52 -26.10
N VAL A 396 -12.63 23.87 -26.29
CA VAL A 396 -13.75 22.89 -26.41
C VAL A 396 -13.45 21.80 -27.45
N ASN A 397 -12.82 22.15 -28.57
CA ASN A 397 -12.47 21.18 -29.60
C ASN A 397 -11.33 20.25 -29.13
N GLN A 398 -10.30 20.80 -28.48
CA GLN A 398 -9.20 19.98 -27.92
C GLN A 398 -9.72 19.03 -26.84
N THR A 399 -10.57 19.51 -25.92
CA THR A 399 -11.19 18.66 -24.91
C THR A 399 -11.98 17.52 -25.55
N ALA A 400 -12.79 17.82 -26.58
CA ALA A 400 -13.56 16.80 -27.28
C ALA A 400 -12.67 15.75 -27.97
N ASP A 401 -11.58 16.18 -28.61
CA ASP A 401 -10.62 15.28 -29.26
C ASP A 401 -9.88 14.40 -28.24
N ILE A 402 -9.46 14.98 -27.11
CA ILE A 402 -8.79 14.26 -26.03
C ILE A 402 -9.75 13.22 -25.41
N VAL A 403 -10.98 13.60 -25.05
CA VAL A 403 -11.99 12.68 -24.49
C VAL A 403 -12.31 11.55 -25.46
N ALA A 404 -12.41 11.83 -26.77
CA ALA A 404 -12.59 10.80 -27.78
C ALA A 404 -11.39 9.83 -27.84
N GLY A 405 -10.17 10.34 -27.68
CA GLY A 405 -8.95 9.55 -27.55
C GLY A 405 -8.97 8.66 -26.31
N ILE A 406 -9.24 9.20 -25.13
CA ILE A 406 -9.34 8.45 -23.87
C ILE A 406 -10.36 7.32 -24.02
N ARG A 407 -11.58 7.66 -24.46
CA ARG A 407 -12.67 6.69 -24.66
C ARG A 407 -12.26 5.54 -25.56
N LEU A 408 -11.69 5.85 -26.73
CA LEU A 408 -11.28 4.83 -27.69
C LEU A 408 -10.32 3.80 -27.08
N HIS A 409 -9.36 4.25 -26.28
CA HIS A 409 -8.33 3.38 -25.73
C HIS A 409 -8.82 2.64 -24.49
N PHE A 410 -9.57 3.30 -23.59
CA PHE A 410 -10.20 2.63 -22.45
C PHE A 410 -11.23 1.57 -22.88
N GLU A 411 -12.08 1.85 -23.88
CA GLU A 411 -13.05 0.88 -24.40
C GLU A 411 -12.37 -0.37 -24.99
N LYS A 412 -11.20 -0.20 -25.63
CA LYS A 412 -10.39 -1.33 -26.10
C LYS A 412 -9.76 -2.10 -24.94
N ALA A 413 -9.18 -1.39 -23.96
CA ALA A 413 -8.55 -2.00 -22.80
C ALA A 413 -9.53 -2.85 -22.00
N ILE A 414 -10.71 -2.30 -21.66
CA ILE A 414 -11.72 -3.02 -20.89
C ILE A 414 -12.33 -4.21 -21.68
N ALA A 415 -12.39 -4.14 -23.01
CA ALA A 415 -12.79 -5.27 -23.83
C ALA A 415 -11.79 -6.44 -23.78
N MET A 416 -10.51 -6.15 -23.53
CA MET A 416 -9.45 -7.16 -23.36
C MET A 416 -9.36 -7.67 -21.91
N ALA A 417 -9.65 -6.81 -20.94
CA ALA A 417 -9.41 -7.05 -19.52
C ALA A 417 -10.64 -6.65 -18.65
N ALA A 418 -11.80 -7.24 -18.94
CA ALA A 418 -13.08 -6.85 -18.34
C ALA A 418 -13.15 -6.96 -16.81
N GLU A 419 -12.32 -7.83 -16.22
CA GLU A 419 -12.23 -8.08 -14.78
C GLU A 419 -10.94 -7.50 -14.16
N ASN A 420 -10.22 -6.64 -14.89
CA ASN A 420 -9.06 -5.93 -14.36
C ASN A 420 -9.53 -4.67 -13.58
N PRO A 421 -9.04 -4.45 -12.35
CA PRO A 421 -9.50 -3.33 -11.52
C PRO A 421 -9.10 -1.95 -12.07
N GLU A 422 -7.88 -1.80 -12.61
CA GLU A 422 -7.42 -0.57 -13.26
C GLU A 422 -8.26 -0.20 -14.48
N ALA A 423 -8.57 -1.16 -15.36
CA ALA A 423 -9.43 -0.92 -16.53
C ALA A 423 -10.84 -0.47 -16.12
N ASN A 424 -11.39 -1.05 -15.05
CA ASN A 424 -12.69 -0.66 -14.52
C ASN A 424 -12.62 0.72 -13.83
N LEU A 425 -11.54 1.03 -13.11
CA LEU A 425 -11.28 2.35 -12.55
C LEU A 425 -11.21 3.41 -13.67
N ALA A 426 -10.41 3.17 -14.72
CA ALA A 426 -10.26 4.05 -15.86
C ALA A 426 -11.60 4.35 -16.56
N MET A 427 -12.41 3.32 -16.80
CA MET A 427 -13.77 3.52 -17.34
C MET A 427 -14.68 4.30 -16.38
N GLY A 428 -14.54 4.10 -15.07
CA GLY A 428 -15.25 4.88 -14.06
C GLY A 428 -14.88 6.37 -14.07
N GLU A 429 -13.59 6.71 -14.19
CA GLU A 429 -13.11 8.09 -14.25
C GLU A 429 -13.53 8.77 -15.55
N LEU A 430 -13.48 8.07 -16.69
CA LEU A 430 -13.95 8.59 -17.97
C LEU A 430 -15.38 9.15 -17.87
N TYR A 431 -16.29 8.44 -17.21
CA TYR A 431 -17.68 8.90 -17.08
C TYR A 431 -17.90 9.98 -16.01
N LEU A 432 -16.87 10.32 -15.23
CA LEU A 432 -16.86 11.49 -14.34
C LEU A 432 -16.35 12.75 -15.02
N LEU A 433 -15.73 12.66 -16.19
CA LEU A 433 -15.25 13.83 -16.94
C LEU A 433 -16.38 14.79 -17.31
N ALA A 434 -16.04 16.07 -17.44
CA ALA A 434 -17.01 17.12 -17.76
C ALA A 434 -17.72 16.83 -19.10
N GLY A 435 -19.06 16.82 -19.09
CA GLY A 435 -19.89 16.52 -20.26
C GLY A 435 -20.28 15.06 -20.40
N GLU A 436 -19.67 14.16 -19.62
CA GLU A 436 -20.03 12.75 -19.56
C GLU A 436 -21.17 12.47 -18.58
N ASN A 437 -21.81 11.31 -18.73
CA ASN A 437 -22.87 10.86 -17.84
C ASN A 437 -22.35 9.77 -16.90
N TRP A 438 -22.09 10.16 -15.65
CA TRP A 438 -21.59 9.26 -14.59
C TRP A 438 -22.41 7.99 -14.42
N ILE A 439 -23.72 8.00 -14.73
CA ILE A 439 -24.58 6.82 -14.61
C ILE A 439 -24.02 5.64 -15.42
N ASN A 440 -23.40 5.91 -16.57
CA ASN A 440 -22.83 4.89 -17.45
C ASN A 440 -21.57 4.24 -16.87
N GLY A 441 -20.87 4.91 -15.95
CA GLY A 441 -19.68 4.38 -15.31
C GLY A 441 -19.92 3.59 -14.02
N ARG A 442 -21.16 3.59 -13.52
CA ARG A 442 -21.50 3.02 -12.20
C ARG A 442 -21.18 1.52 -12.10
N ASP A 443 -21.39 0.76 -13.17
CA ASP A 443 -21.12 -0.67 -13.15
C ASP A 443 -19.60 -0.97 -13.16
N TYR A 444 -18.81 -0.15 -13.87
CA TYR A 444 -17.35 -0.24 -13.85
C TYR A 444 -16.80 0.13 -12.47
N GLN A 445 -17.25 1.26 -11.90
CA GLN A 445 -16.87 1.68 -10.54
C GLN A 445 -17.15 0.58 -9.50
N ARG A 446 -18.35 -0.03 -9.54
CA ARG A 446 -18.70 -1.11 -8.62
C ARG A 446 -17.81 -2.34 -8.77
N LYS A 447 -17.42 -2.67 -10.00
CA LYS A 447 -16.48 -3.77 -10.25
C LYS A 447 -15.08 -3.45 -9.72
N ALA A 448 -14.55 -2.26 -10.00
CA ALA A 448 -13.25 -1.83 -9.47
C ALA A 448 -13.24 -1.90 -7.92
N PHE A 449 -14.28 -1.34 -7.29
CA PHE A 449 -14.42 -1.35 -5.83
C PHE A 449 -14.59 -2.76 -5.25
N ALA A 450 -15.28 -3.67 -5.94
CA ALA A 450 -15.39 -5.06 -5.49
C ALA A 450 -14.07 -5.84 -5.57
N LEU A 451 -13.18 -5.46 -6.50
CA LEU A 451 -11.90 -6.13 -6.75
C LEU A 451 -10.77 -5.62 -5.83
N LEU A 452 -10.74 -4.32 -5.54
CA LEU A 452 -9.71 -3.64 -4.74
C LEU A 452 -10.33 -2.47 -3.92
N PRO A 453 -11.17 -2.76 -2.92
CA PRO A 453 -11.91 -1.71 -2.17
C PRO A 453 -11.00 -0.79 -1.34
N ALA A 454 -9.78 -1.25 -1.01
CA ALA A 454 -8.84 -0.50 -0.19
C ALA A 454 -7.91 0.43 -0.99
N ASP A 455 -7.89 0.30 -2.32
CA ASP A 455 -7.08 1.18 -3.15
C ASP A 455 -7.62 2.62 -3.08
N SER A 456 -6.73 3.59 -2.89
CA SER A 456 -7.13 4.98 -2.65
C SER A 456 -7.82 5.60 -3.86
N PHE A 457 -7.37 5.31 -5.09
CA PHE A 457 -7.99 5.86 -6.30
C PHE A 457 -9.38 5.26 -6.52
N ILE A 458 -9.52 3.95 -6.30
CA ILE A 458 -10.80 3.25 -6.41
C ILE A 458 -11.79 3.70 -5.34
N MET A 459 -11.32 3.91 -4.10
CA MET A 459 -12.16 4.43 -3.02
C MET A 459 -12.55 5.90 -3.26
N GLU A 460 -11.65 6.72 -3.81
CA GLU A 460 -11.95 8.11 -4.19
C GLU A 460 -13.04 8.14 -5.26
N GLN A 461 -12.89 7.31 -6.29
CA GLN A 461 -13.91 7.14 -7.32
C GLN A 461 -15.25 6.74 -6.71
N ALA A 462 -15.27 5.74 -5.82
CA ALA A 462 -16.49 5.31 -5.15
C ALA A 462 -17.18 6.45 -4.37
N ILE A 463 -16.39 7.31 -3.71
CA ILE A 463 -16.89 8.52 -3.04
C ILE A 463 -17.50 9.49 -4.05
N LYS A 464 -16.81 9.80 -5.16
CA LYS A 464 -17.31 10.69 -6.22
C LYS A 464 -18.66 10.20 -6.78
N TYR A 465 -18.79 8.88 -7.01
CA TYR A 465 -20.03 8.26 -7.46
C TYR A 465 -21.15 8.33 -6.41
N ALA A 466 -20.84 8.07 -5.14
CA ALA A 466 -21.82 8.21 -4.06
C ALA A 466 -22.32 9.67 -3.91
N ILE A 467 -21.43 10.65 -4.05
CA ILE A 467 -21.80 12.09 -4.07
C ILE A 467 -22.69 12.40 -5.28
N ALA A 468 -22.34 11.90 -6.47
CA ALA A 468 -23.12 12.10 -7.69
C ALA A 468 -24.53 11.49 -7.60
N ALA A 469 -24.65 10.35 -6.93
CA ALA A 469 -25.90 9.61 -6.70
C ALA A 469 -26.75 10.12 -5.52
N ASP A 470 -26.32 11.18 -4.82
CA ASP A 470 -26.95 11.69 -3.58
C ASP A 470 -26.99 10.65 -2.43
N GLU A 471 -26.08 9.68 -2.45
CA GLU A 471 -25.91 8.64 -1.42
C GLU A 471 -25.03 9.17 -0.27
N TYR A 472 -25.48 10.25 0.39
CA TYR A 472 -24.65 11.04 1.32
C TYR A 472 -24.10 10.27 2.52
N GLY A 473 -24.82 9.26 3.01
CA GLY A 473 -24.37 8.44 4.13
C GLY A 473 -23.23 7.50 3.71
N GLU A 474 -23.28 6.99 2.49
CA GLU A 474 -22.23 6.14 1.93
C GLU A 474 -20.98 6.96 1.62
N ALA A 475 -21.14 8.13 1.00
CA ALA A 475 -20.03 9.06 0.76
C ALA A 475 -19.32 9.44 2.06
N GLU A 476 -20.06 9.79 3.11
CA GLU A 476 -19.49 10.13 4.42
C GLU A 476 -18.76 8.94 5.07
N ARG A 477 -19.32 7.74 4.95
CA ARG A 477 -18.69 6.51 5.45
C ARG A 477 -17.37 6.22 4.76
N LEU A 478 -17.34 6.25 3.43
CA LEU A 478 -16.14 5.98 2.63
C LEU A 478 -15.08 7.08 2.81
N ILE A 479 -15.47 8.34 2.94
CA ILE A 479 -14.54 9.42 3.27
C ILE A 479 -13.90 9.18 4.64
N ASN A 480 -14.68 8.76 5.65
CA ASN A 480 -14.13 8.47 6.97
C ASN A 480 -13.17 7.28 6.94
N GLU A 481 -13.46 6.27 6.11
CA GLU A 481 -12.58 5.13 5.89
C GLU A 481 -11.23 5.56 5.27
N MET A 482 -11.30 6.30 4.17
CA MET A 482 -10.13 6.88 3.50
C MET A 482 -9.33 7.80 4.44
N ALA A 483 -10.03 8.52 5.32
CA ALA A 483 -9.43 9.44 6.26
C ALA A 483 -8.68 8.75 7.41
N GLN A 484 -8.82 7.43 7.62
CA GLN A 484 -8.06 6.69 8.64
C GLN A 484 -6.64 6.41 8.12
N PRO A 485 -5.64 7.27 8.43
CA PRO A 485 -4.31 7.07 7.93
C PRO A 485 -3.65 6.06 8.86
N ILE A 486 -3.35 4.88 8.36
CA ILE A 486 -2.77 3.83 9.21
C ILE A 486 -1.40 4.28 9.75
N HIS A 487 -0.62 5.05 9.00
CA HIS A 487 0.70 5.52 9.46
C HIS A 487 0.97 7.01 9.26
N PHE A 488 -0.02 7.79 8.80
CA PHE A 488 0.16 9.22 8.53
C PHE A 488 -0.51 10.09 9.60
N TRP A 489 0.06 11.27 9.81
CA TRP A 489 -0.53 12.29 10.67
C TRP A 489 -1.24 13.32 9.81
N ARG A 490 -2.47 13.68 10.22
CA ARG A 490 -3.44 14.54 9.52
C ARG A 490 -4.10 13.87 8.32
N GLU A 491 -5.31 14.35 8.03
CA GLU A 491 -6.05 14.00 6.84
C GLU A 491 -5.34 14.60 5.60
N PRO A 492 -5.11 13.82 4.54
CA PRO A 492 -4.59 14.35 3.29
C PRO A 492 -5.55 15.39 2.67
N SER A 493 -5.00 16.40 1.98
CA SER A 493 -5.82 17.48 1.40
C SER A 493 -6.91 16.96 0.46
N TYR A 494 -6.62 15.95 -0.36
CA TYR A 494 -7.60 15.36 -1.28
C TYR A 494 -8.81 14.75 -0.54
N VAL A 495 -8.62 14.18 0.66
CA VAL A 495 -9.74 13.67 1.48
C VAL A 495 -10.56 14.82 2.04
N SER A 496 -9.90 15.91 2.47
CA SER A 496 -10.60 17.14 2.88
C SER A 496 -11.39 17.75 1.73
N ASP A 497 -10.88 17.71 0.51
CA ASP A 497 -11.56 18.16 -0.70
C ASP A 497 -12.83 17.34 -0.98
N LEU A 498 -12.78 16.01 -0.81
CA LEU A 498 -13.98 15.16 -0.87
C LEU A 498 -15.03 15.53 0.19
N ARG A 499 -14.62 15.87 1.42
CA ARG A 499 -15.54 16.37 2.45
C ARG A 499 -16.20 17.68 2.04
N VAL A 500 -15.43 18.61 1.49
CA VAL A 500 -15.95 19.90 1.01
C VAL A 500 -16.92 19.67 -0.15
N SER A 501 -16.58 18.79 -1.08
CA SER A 501 -17.45 18.40 -2.20
C SER A 501 -18.78 17.84 -1.71
N LEU A 502 -18.76 16.88 -0.78
CA LEU A 502 -19.98 16.34 -0.16
C LEU A 502 -20.81 17.43 0.55
N MET A 503 -20.16 18.32 1.30
CA MET A 503 -20.86 19.41 1.99
C MET A 503 -21.53 20.39 1.02
N LYS A 504 -20.84 20.80 -0.06
CA LYS A 504 -21.41 21.69 -1.09
C LYS A 504 -22.58 21.01 -1.81
N LYS A 505 -22.42 19.72 -2.17
CA LYS A 505 -23.49 18.92 -2.79
C LYS A 505 -24.75 18.89 -1.91
N ARG A 506 -24.62 18.64 -0.60
CA ARG A 506 -25.75 18.69 0.36
C ARG A 506 -26.47 20.04 0.41
N ARG A 507 -25.79 21.13 0.06
CA ARG A 507 -26.35 22.50 0.02
C ARG A 507 -26.89 22.91 -1.35
N GLY A 508 -26.77 22.05 -2.36
CA GLY A 508 -27.11 22.40 -3.76
C GLY A 508 -26.10 23.37 -4.38
N GLU A 509 -24.89 23.46 -3.83
CA GLU A 509 -23.80 24.30 -4.33
C GLU A 509 -22.89 23.50 -5.28
N VAL A 510 -22.28 24.18 -6.24
CA VAL A 510 -21.29 23.56 -7.15
C VAL A 510 -19.94 23.49 -6.43
N TYR A 511 -19.34 22.30 -6.40
CA TYR A 511 -17.95 22.13 -6.06
C TYR A 511 -17.11 22.26 -7.33
N ASP A 512 -16.10 23.10 -7.27
CA ASP A 512 -15.13 23.32 -8.33
C ASP A 512 -13.76 22.97 -7.74
N ALA A 513 -13.14 21.91 -8.26
CA ALA A 513 -11.84 21.43 -7.81
C ALA A 513 -10.70 22.37 -8.21
N CYS A 514 -10.91 23.20 -9.25
CA CYS A 514 -9.96 24.17 -9.75
C CYS A 514 -10.15 25.58 -9.20
N ALA A 515 -11.23 25.81 -8.43
CA ALA A 515 -11.39 27.04 -7.68
C ALA A 515 -10.32 27.09 -6.58
N SER A 516 -9.34 27.99 -6.73
CA SER A 516 -8.25 28.17 -5.79
C SER A 516 -8.80 28.41 -4.36
N ASN A 517 -8.33 27.61 -3.40
CA ASN A 517 -8.53 27.89 -1.96
C ASN A 517 -7.59 28.98 -1.44
#